data_AF-A0A7C9A646-F1
#
_entry.id   AF-A0A7C9A646-F1
#
_cell.length_a   1.000
_cell.length_b   1.000
_cell.length_c   1.000
_cell.angle_alpha   90.00
_cell.angle_beta   90.00
_cell.angle_gamma   90.00
#
_symmetry.space_group_name_H-M   'P 1'
#
loop_
_entity.id
_entity.type
_entity.pdbx_description
1 polymer ?
#
loop_
_entity_poly.entity_id
_entity_poly.type
_entity_poly.pdbx_seq_one_letter_code
_entity_poly.pdbx_strand_id
1 'polypeptide(L)'
;PKREAILPSVVYIQKILRRKPFLIKNLENVMRRFLQSLELFEENERKKLAIFTALTFSQKLAGLPPETVFQPLLKDNLVAKGIVLSFITDFFKEYLVENSL
;
A
#
# COMPACT_ATOMS: atom_id res chain seq x y z
N PRO A 1 -11.75 3.82 7.90
CA PRO A 1 -12.01 2.61 7.08
C PRO A 1 -11.57 1.34 7.83
N LYS A 2 -12.29 0.23 7.66
CA LYS A 2 -12.00 -1.05 8.33
C LYS A 2 -11.29 -2.04 7.39
N ARG A 3 -10.41 -2.88 7.94
CA ARG A 3 -9.64 -3.90 7.20
C ARG A 3 -10.52 -4.85 6.40
N GLU A 4 -11.63 -5.30 7.00
CA GLU A 4 -12.55 -6.28 6.42
C GLU A 4 -13.21 -5.76 5.14
N ALA A 5 -13.34 -4.43 5.01
CA ALA A 5 -13.89 -3.81 3.81
C ALA A 5 -12.87 -3.70 2.66
N ILE A 6 -11.57 -3.81 2.95
CA ILE A 6 -10.48 -3.64 1.97
C ILE A 6 -9.95 -5.00 1.52
N LEU A 7 -9.92 -5.99 2.42
CA LEU A 7 -9.43 -7.34 2.16
C LEU A 7 -10.02 -8.01 0.90
N PRO A 8 -11.35 -7.95 0.62
CA PRO A 8 -11.90 -8.55 -0.59
C PRO A 8 -11.29 -8.01 -1.89
N SER A 9 -10.99 -6.71 -1.94
CA SER A 9 -10.36 -6.06 -3.09
C SER A 9 -8.92 -6.54 -3.29
N VAL A 10 -8.17 -6.72 -2.18
CA VAL A 10 -6.80 -7.25 -2.22
C VAL A 10 -6.80 -8.69 -2.76
N VAL A 11 -7.69 -9.54 -2.23
CA VAL A 11 -7.85 -10.94 -2.68
C VAL A 11 -8.30 -11.01 -4.15
N TYR A 12 -9.14 -10.08 -4.60
CA TYR A 12 -9.53 -10.00 -6.01
C TYR A 12 -8.33 -9.67 -6.90
N ILE A 13 -7.56 -8.63 -6.57
CA ILE A 13 -6.35 -8.24 -7.30
C ILE A 13 -5.34 -9.39 -7.33
N GLN A 14 -5.17 -10.12 -6.23
CA GLN A 14 -4.35 -11.33 -6.19
C GLN A 14 -4.77 -12.38 -7.20
N LYS A 15 -6.06 -12.70 -7.24
CA LYS A 15 -6.59 -13.71 -8.18
C LYS A 15 -6.33 -13.30 -9.62
N ILE A 16 -6.42 -12.00 -9.93
CA ILE A 16 -6.10 -11.46 -11.26
C ILE A 16 -4.61 -11.59 -11.55
N LEU A 17 -3.72 -11.17 -10.65
CA LEU A 17 -2.27 -11.23 -10.86
C LEU A 17 -1.76 -12.67 -11.00
N ARG A 18 -2.32 -13.64 -10.26
CA ARG A 18 -1.96 -15.06 -10.42
C ARG A 18 -2.29 -15.58 -11.82
N ARG A 19 -3.38 -15.10 -12.43
CA ARG A 19 -3.78 -15.49 -13.80
C ARG A 19 -3.08 -14.68 -14.87
N LYS A 20 -2.65 -13.46 -14.55
CA LYS A 20 -2.08 -12.47 -15.47
C LYS A 20 -0.85 -11.79 -14.83
N PRO A 21 0.27 -12.51 -14.65
CA PRO A 21 1.43 -12.01 -13.93
C PRO A 21 2.07 -10.78 -14.60
N PHE A 22 1.93 -10.62 -15.92
CA PHE A 22 2.40 -9.44 -16.65
C PHE A 22 1.78 -8.11 -16.18
N LEU A 23 0.65 -8.14 -15.45
CA LEU A 23 0.02 -6.95 -14.88
C LEU A 23 0.73 -6.42 -13.63
N ILE A 24 1.67 -7.18 -13.04
CA ILE A 24 2.39 -6.80 -11.83
C ILE A 24 3.07 -5.43 -11.99
N LYS A 25 3.71 -5.18 -13.14
CA LYS A 25 4.44 -3.93 -13.37
C LYS A 25 3.49 -2.73 -13.47
N ASN A 26 2.30 -2.93 -14.02
CA ASN A 26 1.25 -1.91 -14.04
C ASN A 26 0.75 -1.60 -12.64
N LEU A 27 0.55 -2.62 -11.81
CA LEU A 27 0.17 -2.44 -10.41
C LEU A 27 1.26 -1.69 -9.62
N GLU A 28 2.53 -2.06 -9.78
CA GLU A 28 3.67 -1.35 -9.18
C GLU A 28 3.64 0.14 -9.54
N ASN A 29 3.47 0.47 -10.83
CA ASN A 29 3.40 1.86 -11.30
C ASN A 29 2.22 2.62 -10.71
N VAL A 30 1.05 1.99 -10.58
CA VAL A 30 -0.14 2.58 -9.95
C VAL A 30 0.10 2.82 -8.45
N MET A 31 0.68 1.85 -7.75
CA MET A 31 1.03 1.98 -6.33
C MET A 31 2.01 3.13 -6.10
N ARG A 32 3.06 3.25 -6.92
CA ARG A 32 4.02 4.35 -6.85
C ARG A 32 3.34 5.71 -7.05
N ARG A 33 2.43 5.81 -8.02
CA ARG A 33 1.66 7.06 -8.26
C ARG A 33 0.76 7.40 -7.07
N PHE A 34 0.08 6.42 -6.48
CA PHE A 34 -0.73 6.67 -5.30
C PHE A 34 0.10 7.17 -4.11
N LEU A 35 1.26 6.55 -3.85
CA LEU A 35 2.12 6.97 -2.74
C LEU A 35 2.78 8.33 -2.99
N GLN A 36 3.10 8.65 -4.25
CA GLN A 36 3.57 9.98 -4.63
C GLN A 36 2.52 11.07 -4.41
N SER A 37 1.25 10.75 -4.63
CA SER A 37 0.13 11.69 -4.55
C SER A 37 -0.55 11.70 -3.18
N LEU A 38 0.08 11.18 -2.11
CA LEU A 38 -0.51 11.09 -0.76
C LEU A 38 -1.06 12.43 -0.27
N GLU A 39 -0.39 13.54 -0.58
CA GLU A 39 -0.82 14.87 -0.18
C GLU A 39 -2.18 15.29 -0.74
N LEU A 40 -2.61 14.70 -1.86
CA LEU A 40 -3.89 15.00 -2.52
C LEU A 40 -5.06 14.23 -1.91
N PHE A 41 -4.79 13.21 -1.10
CA PHE A 41 -5.81 12.38 -0.46
C PHE A 41 -6.18 12.94 0.91
N GLU A 42 -7.44 12.75 1.29
CA GLU A 42 -7.89 13.01 2.66
C GLU A 42 -7.36 11.95 3.64
N GLU A 43 -7.42 12.23 4.94
CA GLU A 43 -6.90 11.34 5.99
C GLU A 43 -7.51 9.92 5.91
N ASN A 44 -8.83 9.82 5.69
CA ASN A 44 -9.52 8.54 5.56
C ASN A 44 -9.04 7.74 4.34
N GLU A 45 -8.73 8.42 3.24
CA GLU A 45 -8.26 7.81 2.00
C GLU A 45 -6.80 7.34 2.14
N ARG A 46 -5.94 8.15 2.79
CA ARG A 46 -4.57 7.77 3.13
C ARG A 46 -4.56 6.52 4.01
N LYS A 47 -5.42 6.48 5.04
CA LYS A 47 -5.56 5.32 5.92
C LYS A 47 -6.05 4.09 5.17
N LYS A 48 -7.02 4.25 4.25
CA LYS A 48 -7.47 3.15 3.37
C LYS A 48 -6.33 2.61 2.53
N LEU A 49 -5.51 3.49 1.96
CA LEU A 49 -4.34 3.12 1.16
C LEU A 49 -3.26 2.45 2.01
N ALA A 50 -3.03 2.90 3.24
CA ALA A 50 -2.10 2.28 4.18
C ALA A 50 -2.51 0.83 4.50
N ILE A 51 -3.78 0.59 4.84
CA ILE A 51 -4.33 -0.75 5.07
C ILE A 51 -4.20 -1.62 3.80
N PHE A 52 -4.56 -1.08 2.63
CA PHE A 52 -4.43 -1.79 1.36
C PHE A 52 -2.98 -2.21 1.07
N THR A 53 -2.03 -1.29 1.31
CA THR A 53 -0.60 -1.53 1.09
C THR A 53 -0.07 -2.58 2.07
N ALA A 54 -0.50 -2.53 3.34
CA ALA A 54 -0.17 -3.53 4.36
C ALA A 54 -0.62 -4.92 3.94
N LEU A 55 -1.91 -5.10 3.64
CA LEU A 55 -2.46 -6.36 3.17
C LEU A 55 -1.79 -6.87 1.89
N THR A 56 -1.40 -5.95 1.01
CA THR A 56 -0.67 -6.29 -0.22
C THR A 56 0.66 -6.98 0.12
N PHE A 57 1.46 -6.39 1.01
CA PHE A 57 2.76 -6.97 1.38
C PHE A 57 2.65 -8.17 2.32
N SER A 58 1.71 -8.17 3.28
CA SER A 58 1.49 -9.28 4.22
C SER A 58 1.13 -10.58 3.50
N GLN A 59 0.28 -10.49 2.48
CA GLN A 59 -0.18 -11.67 1.74
C GLN A 59 0.79 -12.10 0.62
N LYS A 60 2.02 -11.57 0.62
CA LYS A 60 3.06 -11.80 -0.40
C LYS A 60 2.50 -11.68 -1.81
N LEU A 61 1.78 -10.59 -2.11
CA LEU A 61 1.25 -10.34 -3.45
C LEU A 61 2.38 -10.37 -4.48
N ALA A 62 2.48 -11.51 -5.16
CA ALA A 62 3.24 -11.82 -6.37
C ALA A 62 4.35 -10.81 -6.69
N GLY A 63 5.41 -10.73 -5.88
CA GLY A 63 6.66 -10.07 -6.26
C GLY A 63 6.65 -8.54 -6.40
N LEU A 64 5.66 -7.82 -5.86
CA LEU A 64 5.75 -6.35 -5.83
C LEU A 64 6.97 -5.93 -4.98
N PRO A 65 7.93 -5.16 -5.53
CA PRO A 65 9.16 -4.83 -4.81
C PRO A 65 8.87 -3.68 -3.81
N PRO A 66 8.93 -3.91 -2.49
CA PRO A 66 8.66 -2.87 -1.49
C PRO A 66 9.54 -1.63 -1.67
N GLU A 67 10.80 -1.83 -2.06
CA GLU A 67 11.78 -0.77 -2.29
C GLU A 67 11.32 0.21 -3.37
N THR A 68 10.71 -0.30 -4.45
CA THR A 68 10.21 0.55 -5.55
C THR A 68 8.91 1.24 -5.19
N VAL A 69 8.03 0.54 -4.47
CA VAL A 69 6.71 1.02 -4.09
C VAL A 69 6.83 2.12 -3.05
N PHE A 70 7.68 1.96 -2.02
CA PHE A 70 7.83 2.94 -0.95
C PHE A 70 8.76 4.10 -1.26
N GLN A 71 9.57 4.02 -2.34
CA GLN A 71 10.46 5.11 -2.76
C GLN A 71 9.80 6.51 -2.78
N PRO A 72 8.55 6.70 -3.26
CA PRO A 72 7.89 8.02 -3.27
C PRO A 72 7.69 8.63 -1.88
N LEU A 73 7.65 7.81 -0.82
CA LEU A 73 7.50 8.28 0.55
C LEU A 73 8.74 9.02 1.06
N LEU A 74 9.89 8.88 0.40
CA LEU A 74 11.13 9.56 0.77
C LEU A 74 11.24 10.98 0.21
N LYS A 75 10.22 11.48 -0.49
CA LYS A 75 10.22 12.85 -1.01
C LYS A 75 10.05 13.88 0.11
N ASP A 76 10.92 14.88 0.11
CA ASP A 76 11.01 15.92 1.16
C ASP A 76 9.67 16.62 1.44
N ASN A 77 8.85 16.87 0.40
CA ASN A 77 7.56 17.52 0.57
C ASN A 77 6.58 16.69 1.43
N LEU A 78 6.57 15.37 1.29
CA LEU A 78 5.72 14.47 2.07
C LEU A 78 6.26 14.28 3.49
N VAL A 79 7.59 14.19 3.62
CA VAL A 79 8.28 14.04 4.90
C VAL A 79 8.11 15.29 5.76
N ALA A 80 8.35 16.48 5.20
CA ALA A 80 8.23 17.76 5.91
C ALA A 80 6.81 18.03 6.42
N LYS A 81 5.78 17.52 5.72
CA LYS A 81 4.37 17.63 6.13
C LYS A 81 3.94 16.57 7.16
N GLY A 82 4.83 15.66 7.56
CA GLY A 82 4.53 14.57 8.50
C GLY A 82 3.58 13.49 7.95
N ILE A 83 3.22 13.55 6.67
CA ILE A 83 2.26 12.63 6.04
C ILE A 83 2.82 11.21 6.02
N VAL A 84 4.13 11.09 5.77
CA VAL A 84 4.83 9.79 5.68
C VAL A 84 4.78 9.05 7.01
N LEU A 85 5.04 9.74 8.13
CA LEU A 85 5.03 9.13 9.45
C LEU A 85 3.64 8.59 9.80
N SER A 86 2.59 9.37 9.56
CA SER A 86 1.20 8.95 9.77
C SER A 86 0.85 7.73 8.91
N PHE A 87 1.17 7.79 7.61
CA PHE A 87 0.91 6.69 6.68
C PHE A 87 1.62 5.39 7.07
N ILE A 88 2.92 5.47 7.36
CA ILE A 88 3.73 4.29 7.72
C ILE A 88 3.31 3.70 9.06
N THR A 89 2.89 4.54 10.01
CA THR A 89 2.35 4.08 11.29
C THR A 89 1.08 3.24 11.08
N ASP A 90 0.13 3.74 10.28
CA ASP A 90 -1.09 2.99 9.96
C ASP A 90 -0.81 1.73 9.14
N PHE A 91 0.16 1.79 8.23
CA PHE A 91 0.63 0.62 7.49
C PHE A 91 1.16 -0.47 8.42
N PHE A 92 2.08 -0.14 9.34
CA PHE A 92 2.69 -1.15 10.22
C PHE A 92 1.69 -1.69 11.25
N LYS A 93 0.77 -0.86 11.76
CA LYS A 93 -0.32 -1.35 12.62
C LYS A 93 -1.08 -2.48 11.97
N GLU A 94 -1.39 -2.40 10.68
CA GLU A 94 -2.10 -3.45 9.96
C GLU A 94 -1.21 -4.62 9.54
N TYR A 95 0.02 -4.32 9.10
CA TYR A 95 0.97 -5.31 8.63
C TYR A 95 1.35 -6.30 9.75
N LEU A 96 1.56 -5.78 10.96
CA LEU A 96 1.94 -6.57 12.12
C LEU A 96 0.81 -7.46 12.67
N VAL A 97 -0.45 -7.22 12.31
CA VAL A 97 -1.56 -8.13 12.69
C VAL A 97 -1.39 -9.51 12.04
N GLU A 98 -0.88 -9.57 10.81
CA GLU A 98 -0.66 -10.83 10.08
C GLU A 98 0.79 -11.34 10.18
N ASN A 99 1.72 -10.50 10.65
CA ASN A 99 3.16 -10.77 10.63
C ASN A 99 3.81 -10.57 12.01
N SER A 100 3.03 -10.71 13.09
CA SER A 100 3.59 -10.75 14.44
C SER A 100 4.47 -12.00 14.60
N LEU A 101 5.63 -11.82 15.23
CA LEU A 101 6.61 -12.88 15.55
C LEU A 101 6.00 -14.08 16.28
#